data_AF-A0A7W9N1B3-F1
#
_entry.id   AF-A0A7W9N1B3-F1
#
_cell.length_a   1.000
_cell.length_b   1.000
_cell.length_c   1.000
_cell.angle_alpha   90.00
_cell.angle_beta   90.00
_cell.angle_gamma   90.00
#
_symmetry.space_group_name_H-M   'P 1'
#
loop_
_entity.id
_entity.type
_entity.pdbx_description
1 polymer ?
#
loop_
_entity_poly.entity_id
_entity_poly.type
_entity_poly.pdbx_seq_one_letter_code
_entity_poly.pdbx_strand_id
1 'polypeptide(L)'
;MSAAESVAERIEADRALWAAAYAQGHADGLAEGLAQGAAHPAVVESVARVFAGWDGAEAAHARSVTHFHAWHAQARAGRKEAA
;
A
#
# COMPACT_ATOMS: atom_id res chain seq x y z
N MET A 1 20.80 -30.11 -41.25
CA MET A 1 20.80 -29.46 -39.94
C MET A 1 22.23 -29.38 -39.43
N SER A 2 22.76 -28.17 -39.29
CA SER A 2 24.08 -27.96 -38.71
C SER A 2 23.99 -27.95 -37.18
N ALA A 3 25.08 -28.27 -36.48
CA ALA A 3 25.12 -28.23 -35.02
C ALA A 3 24.80 -26.82 -34.47
N ALA A 4 25.13 -25.76 -35.20
CA ALA A 4 24.81 -24.39 -34.81
C ALA A 4 23.30 -24.09 -34.87
N GLU A 5 22.56 -24.65 -35.83
CA GLU A 5 21.10 -24.53 -35.90
C GLU A 5 20.44 -25.18 -34.67
N SER A 6 20.92 -26.36 -34.25
CA SER A 6 20.38 -27.06 -33.07
C SER A 6 20.65 -26.34 -31.74
N VAL A 7 21.73 -25.55 -31.64
CA VAL A 7 22.05 -24.77 -30.44
C VAL A 7 21.18 -23.51 -30.38
N ALA A 8 21.00 -22.81 -31.50
CA ALA A 8 20.12 -21.65 -31.57
C ALA A 8 18.67 -22.02 -31.22
N GLU A 9 18.17 -23.13 -31.78
CA GLU A 9 16.83 -23.67 -31.47
C GLU A 9 16.66 -23.98 -29.98
N ARG A 10 17.68 -24.58 -29.34
CA ARG A 10 17.63 -24.87 -27.90
C ARG A 10 17.64 -23.61 -27.05
N ILE A 11 18.44 -22.59 -27.41
CA ILE A 11 18.46 -21.31 -26.70
C ILE A 11 17.09 -20.63 -26.78
N GLU A 12 16.45 -20.64 -27.94
CA GLU A 12 15.12 -20.05 -28.10
C GLU A 12 14.05 -20.84 -27.33
N ALA A 13 14.13 -22.18 -27.32
CA ALA A 13 13.25 -23.01 -26.50
C ALA A 13 13.41 -22.72 -24.99
N ASP A 14 14.64 -22.60 -24.51
CA ASP A 14 14.93 -22.28 -23.11
C ASP A 14 14.43 -20.88 -22.72
N ARG A 15 14.58 -19.89 -23.61
CA ARG A 15 14.02 -18.54 -23.41
C ARG A 15 12.51 -18.54 -23.33
N ALA A 16 11.85 -19.27 -24.23
CA ALA A 16 10.40 -19.40 -24.23
C ALA A 16 9.90 -20.08 -22.94
N LEU A 17 10.60 -21.13 -22.49
CA LEU A 17 10.30 -21.80 -21.24
C LEU A 17 10.46 -20.88 -20.03
N TRP A 18 11.56 -20.11 -19.97
CA TRP A 18 11.79 -19.15 -18.90
C TRP A 18 10.71 -18.07 -18.87
N ALA A 19 10.35 -17.50 -20.03
CA ALA A 19 9.33 -16.47 -20.12
C ALA A 19 7.96 -16.97 -19.64
N ALA A 20 7.59 -18.19 -20.02
CA ALA A 20 6.35 -18.82 -19.58
C ALA A 20 6.35 -19.07 -18.06
N ALA A 21 7.44 -19.62 -17.52
CA ALA A 21 7.58 -19.86 -16.08
C ALA A 21 7.55 -18.57 -15.27
N TYR A 22 8.20 -17.51 -15.76
CA TYR A 22 8.18 -16.19 -15.13
C TYR A 22 6.77 -15.60 -15.12
N ALA A 23 6.05 -15.65 -16.24
CA ALA A 23 4.69 -15.14 -16.33
C ALA A 23 3.75 -15.90 -15.38
N GLN A 24 3.87 -17.22 -15.31
CA GLN A 24 3.09 -18.06 -14.41
C GLN A 24 3.40 -17.74 -12.94
N GLY A 25 4.68 -17.74 -12.56
CA GLY A 25 5.09 -17.45 -11.18
C GLY A 25 4.68 -16.04 -10.74
N HIS A 26 4.73 -15.06 -11.64
CA HIS A 26 4.22 -13.72 -11.37
C HIS A 26 2.70 -13.71 -11.15
N ALA A 27 1.93 -14.41 -11.99
CA ALA A 27 0.48 -14.51 -11.84
C ALA A 27 0.08 -15.19 -10.52
N ASP A 28 0.76 -16.29 -10.18
CA ASP A 28 0.52 -17.05 -8.95
C ASP A 28 0.88 -16.22 -7.70
N GLY A 29 2.06 -15.60 -7.71
CA GLY A 29 2.50 -14.74 -6.60
C GLY A 29 1.60 -13.50 -6.43
N LEU A 30 1.10 -12.93 -7.52
CA LEU A 30 0.12 -11.83 -7.45
C LEU A 30 -1.21 -12.32 -6.86
N ALA A 31 -1.72 -13.47 -7.30
CA ALA A 31 -2.95 -14.04 -6.75
C ALA A 31 -2.82 -14.35 -5.25
N GLU A 32 -1.70 -14.93 -4.83
CA GLU A 32 -1.39 -15.21 -3.43
C GLU A 32 -1.30 -13.91 -2.61
N GLY A 33 -0.55 -12.91 -3.11
CA GLY A 33 -0.40 -11.62 -2.43
C GLY A 33 -1.73 -10.88 -2.28
N LEU A 34 -2.58 -10.90 -3.31
CA LEU A 34 -3.92 -10.32 -3.26
C LEU A 34 -4.84 -11.06 -2.28
N ALA A 35 -4.71 -12.38 -2.16
CA ALA A 35 -5.49 -13.18 -1.21
C ALA A 35 -5.13 -12.85 0.26
N GLN A 36 -3.89 -12.47 0.54
CA GLN A 36 -3.47 -12.00 1.88
C GLN A 36 -4.07 -10.62 2.24
N GLY A 37 -4.46 -9.83 1.23
CA GLY A 37 -5.14 -8.55 1.42
C GLY A 37 -4.31 -7.53 2.22
N ALA A 38 -4.99 -6.76 3.08
CA ALA A 38 -4.35 -5.70 3.87
C ALA A 38 -3.33 -6.21 4.91
N ALA A 39 -3.31 -7.52 5.19
CA ALA A 39 -2.34 -8.14 6.09
C ALA A 39 -0.99 -8.44 5.41
N HIS A 40 -0.89 -8.28 4.08
CA HIS A 40 0.37 -8.48 3.37
C HIS A 40 1.46 -7.53 3.92
N PRO A 41 2.67 -8.03 4.24
CA PRO A 41 3.72 -7.22 4.89
C PRO A 41 4.03 -5.91 4.17
N ALA A 42 4.11 -5.92 2.83
CA ALA A 42 4.35 -4.69 2.06
C ALA A 42 3.23 -3.64 2.20
N VAL A 43 1.98 -4.07 2.39
CA VAL A 43 0.85 -3.15 2.64
C VAL A 43 0.96 -2.58 4.04
N VAL A 44 1.23 -3.42 5.04
CA VAL A 44 1.42 -2.99 6.43
C VAL A 44 2.56 -1.98 6.54
N GLU A 45 3.71 -2.25 5.93
CA GLU A 45 4.85 -1.32 5.89
C GLU A 45 4.49 -0.02 5.17
N SER A 46 3.78 -0.09 4.05
CA SER A 46 3.33 1.10 3.33
C SER A 46 2.41 1.97 4.18
N VAL A 47 1.42 1.36 4.84
CA VAL A 47 0.49 2.05 5.76
C VAL A 47 1.25 2.68 6.92
N ALA A 48 2.20 1.96 7.53
CA ALA A 48 3.01 2.48 8.63
C ALA A 48 3.84 3.70 8.22
N ARG A 49 4.38 3.74 6.99
CA ARG A 49 5.10 4.92 6.46
C ARG A 49 4.17 6.09 6.16
N VAL A 50 3.04 5.84 5.49
CA VAL A 50 2.11 6.91 5.07
C VAL A 50 1.45 7.55 6.29
N PHE A 51 1.09 6.74 7.28
CA PHE A 51 0.45 7.18 8.52
C PHE A 51 1.43 7.22 9.68
N ALA A 52 2.70 7.55 9.41
CA ALA A 52 3.71 7.66 10.45
C ALA A 52 3.27 8.67 11.53
N GLY A 53 3.24 8.21 12.79
CA GLY A 53 2.77 9.02 13.92
C GLY A 53 1.25 9.15 14.03
N TRP A 54 0.47 8.42 13.23
CA TRP A 54 -0.97 8.31 13.43
C TRP A 54 -1.26 7.43 14.65
N ASP A 55 -1.95 8.01 15.61
CA ASP A 55 -2.31 7.41 16.89
C ASP A 55 -3.71 6.79 16.90
N GLY A 56 -4.29 6.60 15.71
CA GLY A 56 -5.58 5.96 15.50
C GLY A 56 -6.77 6.90 15.52
N ALA A 57 -7.93 6.34 15.23
CA ALA A 57 -9.17 7.11 15.08
C ALA A 57 -9.63 7.75 16.40
N GLU A 58 -9.48 7.05 17.52
CA GLU A 58 -9.88 7.54 18.84
C GLU A 58 -9.08 8.76 19.29
N ALA A 59 -7.75 8.71 19.14
CA ALA A 59 -6.89 9.83 19.49
C ALA A 59 -7.12 11.04 18.57
N ALA A 60 -7.34 10.79 17.26
CA ALA A 60 -7.74 11.84 16.32
C ALA A 60 -9.09 12.48 16.72
N HIS A 61 -10.08 11.67 17.09
CA HIS A 61 -11.39 12.14 17.55
C HIS A 61 -11.27 13.00 18.81
N ALA A 62 -10.51 12.54 19.81
CA ALA A 62 -10.29 13.27 21.06
C ALA A 62 -9.63 14.65 20.82
N ARG A 63 -8.66 14.74 19.89
CA ARG A 63 -8.08 16.02 19.47
C ARG A 63 -9.11 16.93 18.80
N SER A 64 -9.91 16.40 17.89
CA SER A 64 -10.95 17.17 17.20
C SER A 64 -11.99 17.74 18.17
N VAL A 65 -12.45 16.93 19.14
CA VAL A 65 -13.40 17.37 20.18
C VAL A 65 -12.78 18.46 21.05
N THR A 66 -11.54 18.27 21.49
CA THR A 66 -10.81 19.27 22.30
C THR A 66 -10.67 20.59 21.54
N HIS A 67 -10.28 20.52 20.28
CA HIS A 67 -10.13 21.70 19.43
C HIS A 67 -11.47 22.41 19.22
N PHE A 68 -12.55 21.65 18.97
CA PHE A 68 -13.89 22.20 18.83
C PHE A 68 -14.35 22.94 20.09
N HIS A 69 -14.16 22.36 21.28
CA HIS A 69 -14.53 23.02 22.53
C HIS A 69 -13.73 24.30 22.77
N ALA A 70 -12.43 24.28 22.49
CA ALA A 70 -11.58 25.47 22.59
C ALA A 70 -12.05 26.58 21.66
N TRP A 71 -12.28 26.26 20.38
CA TRP A 71 -12.80 27.20 19.39
C TRP A 71 -14.18 27.75 19.80
N HIS A 72 -15.10 26.88 20.22
CA HIS A 72 -16.46 27.27 20.60
C HIS A 72 -16.46 28.20 21.84
N ALA A 73 -15.59 27.93 22.82
CA ALA A 73 -15.42 28.79 23.99
C ALA A 73 -14.91 30.19 23.60
N GLN A 74 -13.89 30.26 22.74
CA GLN A 74 -13.36 31.54 22.22
C GLN A 74 -14.43 32.32 21.44
N ALA A 75 -15.17 31.64 20.55
CA ALA A 75 -16.24 32.25 19.77
C ALA A 75 -17.36 32.83 20.67
N ARG A 76 -17.69 32.16 21.77
CA ARG A 76 -18.65 32.65 22.76
C ARG A 76 -18.12 33.85 23.55
N ALA A 77 -16.83 33.85 23.91
CA ALA A 77 -16.21 34.98 24.59
C ALA A 77 -16.20 36.24 23.71
N GLY A 78 -15.78 36.12 22.44
CA GLY A 78 -15.78 37.25 21.51
C GLY A 78 -17.17 37.85 21.23
N ARG A 79 -18.24 37.03 21.31
CA ARG A 79 -19.62 37.54 21.22
C ARG A 79 -20.09 38.28 22.47
N LYS A 80 -19.52 37.98 23.65
CA LYS A 80 -19.86 38.69 24.90
C LYS A 80 -19.15 40.04 25.00
N GLU A 81 -17.96 40.17 24.43
CA GLU A 81 -17.19 41.44 24.43
C GLU A 81 -17.67 42.42 23.34
N ALA A 82 -18.35 41.93 22.30
CA ALA A 82 -18.93 42.74 21.23
C ALA A 82 -20.37 43.25 21.53
N ALA A 83 -20.92 42.90 22.69
CA ALA A 83 -22.26 43.30 23.16
C ALA A 83 -22.14 44.31 24.30
#